data_AF-A0A382LCQ1-F1
#
_entry.id   AF-A0A382LCQ1-F1
#
_cell.length_a   1.000
_cell.length_b   1.000
_cell.length_c   1.000
_cell.angle_alpha   90.00
_cell.angle_beta   90.00
_cell.angle_gamma   90.00
#
_symmetry.space_group_name_H-M   'P 1'
#
loop_
_entity.id
_entity.type
_entity.pdbx_description
1 polymer ?
#
loop_
_entity_poly.entity_id
_entity_poly.type
_entity_poly.pdbx_seq_one_letter_code
_entity_poly.pdbx_strand_id
1 'polypeptide(L)'
;AFGHIALDELNPGQWFANKFTEKLDAEKTLVQKSGYFARSAAPNIQDLDLIKRSGKLAAEMALKGESGVVGLDENNQEQLGLIDFEKIKGGKPFDYSQKWYKNLLKEIGHK
;
A
#
# COMPACT_ATOMS: atom_id res chain seq x y z
N ALA A 1 0.24 3.77 -21.83
CA ALA A 1 -0.49 3.44 -20.59
C ALA A 1 -0.99 2.00 -20.68
N PHE A 2 -0.84 1.20 -19.63
CA PHE A 2 -1.15 -0.24 -19.59
C PHE A 2 -2.66 -0.57 -19.59
N GLY A 3 -3.50 0.19 -20.30
CA GLY A 3 -4.96 0.01 -20.31
C GLY A 3 -5.65 0.22 -18.94
N HIS A 4 -4.90 0.66 -17.93
CA HIS A 4 -5.44 1.02 -16.63
C HIS A 4 -6.21 2.34 -16.73
N ILE A 5 -7.32 2.44 -16.01
CA ILE A 5 -8.04 3.70 -15.79
C ILE A 5 -7.00 4.74 -15.32
N ALA A 6 -7.02 5.92 -15.92
CA ALA A 6 -6.13 7.03 -15.58
C ALA A 6 -6.49 7.59 -14.19
N LEU A 7 -6.21 6.81 -13.14
CA LEU A 7 -6.38 7.20 -11.74
C LEU A 7 -5.46 8.36 -11.36
N ASP A 8 -4.41 8.59 -12.15
CA ASP A 8 -3.48 9.72 -12.06
C ASP A 8 -4.11 11.06 -12.50
N GLU A 9 -5.08 11.03 -13.41
CA GLU A 9 -5.87 12.21 -13.78
C GLU A 9 -6.90 12.56 -12.69
N LEU A 10 -7.29 11.59 -11.88
CA LEU A 10 -8.19 11.84 -10.76
C LEU A 10 -7.43 12.49 -9.61
N ASN A 11 -8.00 13.59 -9.11
CA ASN A 11 -7.55 14.26 -7.90
C ASN A 11 -8.61 14.16 -6.79
N PRO A 12 -8.76 12.98 -6.13
CA PRO A 12 -9.77 12.79 -5.10
C PRO A 12 -9.64 13.80 -3.95
N GLY A 13 -8.41 14.11 -3.55
CA GLY A 13 -8.16 15.07 -2.46
C GLY A 13 -8.77 16.45 -2.75
N GLN A 14 -8.60 16.96 -3.96
CA GLN A 14 -9.23 18.22 -4.35
C GLN A 14 -10.75 18.09 -4.52
N TRP A 15 -11.21 16.97 -5.09
CA TRP A 15 -12.64 16.72 -5.29
C TRP A 15 -13.39 16.70 -3.95
N PHE A 16 -12.89 15.95 -2.96
CA PHE A 16 -13.48 15.90 -1.62
C PHE A 16 -13.38 17.26 -0.91
N ALA A 17 -12.25 17.95 -1.03
CA ALA A 17 -12.08 19.29 -0.47
C ALA A 17 -13.19 20.23 -0.95
N ASN A 18 -13.39 20.34 -2.27
CA ASN A 18 -14.44 21.19 -2.85
C ASN A 18 -15.84 20.80 -2.32
N LYS A 19 -16.14 19.50 -2.23
CA LYS A 19 -17.44 19.02 -1.72
C LYS A 19 -17.65 19.34 -0.25
N PHE A 20 -16.61 19.29 0.58
CA PHE A 20 -16.72 19.60 2.00
C PHE A 20 -16.71 21.09 2.29
N THR A 21 -15.93 21.89 1.56
CA THR A 21 -15.94 23.36 1.69
C THR A 21 -17.35 23.91 1.50
N GLU A 22 -18.04 23.49 0.42
CA GLU A 22 -19.40 23.90 0.12
C GLU A 22 -20.40 23.44 1.18
N LYS A 23 -20.34 22.16 1.59
CA LYS A 23 -21.31 21.59 2.55
C LYS A 23 -21.14 22.08 3.98
N LEU A 24 -19.93 22.48 4.37
CA LEU A 24 -19.61 22.93 5.72
C LEU A 24 -19.58 24.46 5.84
N ASP A 25 -19.84 25.19 4.75
CA ASP A 25 -19.68 26.65 4.66
C ASP A 25 -18.30 27.11 5.18
N ALA A 26 -17.26 26.36 4.83
CA ALA A 26 -15.93 26.57 5.39
C ALA A 26 -15.25 27.75 4.68
N GLU A 27 -14.96 28.82 5.43
CA GLU A 27 -14.27 30.01 4.91
C GLU A 27 -12.87 29.71 4.35
N LYS A 28 -12.20 28.67 4.88
CA LYS A 28 -10.86 28.27 4.47
C LYS A 28 -10.73 26.76 4.45
N THR A 29 -10.07 26.24 3.41
CA THR A 29 -9.77 24.82 3.25
C THR A 29 -8.30 24.62 2.92
N LEU A 30 -7.66 23.65 3.57
CA LEU A 30 -6.27 23.26 3.34
C LEU A 30 -6.22 21.80 2.89
N VAL A 31 -5.64 21.54 1.72
CA VAL A 31 -5.43 20.18 1.19
C VAL A 31 -3.95 19.84 1.24
N GLN A 32 -3.60 18.80 2.00
CA GLN A 32 -2.21 18.36 2.13
C GLN A 32 -2.00 17.04 1.40
N LYS A 33 -1.12 17.05 0.40
CA LYS A 33 -0.72 15.85 -0.36
C LYS A 33 0.75 15.56 -0.09
N SER A 34 1.00 14.54 0.72
CA SER A 34 2.35 14.14 1.10
C SER A 34 2.91 12.96 0.30
N GLY A 35 2.25 12.54 -0.80
CA GLY A 35 2.62 11.32 -1.52
C GLY A 35 4.03 11.33 -2.14
N TYR A 36 4.57 12.49 -2.51
CA TYR A 36 5.98 12.59 -2.92
C TYR A 36 6.91 12.42 -1.72
N PHE A 37 6.67 13.16 -0.63
CA PHE A 37 7.46 13.07 0.61
C PHE A 37 7.49 11.66 1.19
N ALA A 38 6.34 10.95 1.19
CA ALA A 38 6.26 9.57 1.66
C ALA A 38 7.12 8.61 0.82
N ARG A 39 7.17 8.79 -0.52
CA ARG A 39 7.95 7.94 -1.42
C ARG A 39 9.44 8.27 -1.44
N SER A 40 9.81 9.50 -1.12
CA SER A 40 11.21 9.95 -1.08
C SER A 40 11.83 9.88 0.32
N ALA A 41 11.06 9.50 1.35
CA ALA A 41 11.56 9.40 2.71
C ALA A 41 12.62 8.29 2.83
N ALA A 42 13.60 8.49 3.70
CA ALA A 42 14.56 7.45 4.03
C ALA A 42 13.85 6.26 4.71
N PRO A 43 14.18 5.01 4.34
CA PRO A 43 13.57 3.84 4.97
C PRO A 43 13.95 3.76 6.44
N ASN A 44 13.02 3.29 7.26
CA ASN A 44 13.28 3.05 8.68
C ASN A 44 14.09 1.75 8.90
N ILE A 45 14.41 1.43 10.15
CA ILE A 45 15.21 0.24 10.49
C ILE A 45 14.50 -1.06 10.08
N GLN A 46 13.19 -1.15 10.25
CA GLN A 46 12.41 -2.33 9.90
C GLN A 46 12.38 -2.55 8.38
N ASP A 47 12.20 -1.47 7.61
CA ASP A 47 12.27 -1.50 6.15
C ASP A 47 13.67 -1.94 5.68
N LEU A 48 14.73 -1.36 6.27
CA LEU A 48 16.12 -1.71 5.94
C LEU A 48 16.42 -3.19 6.22
N ASP A 49 15.92 -3.74 7.32
CA ASP A 49 16.05 -5.17 7.63
C ASP A 49 15.32 -6.05 6.60
N LEU A 50 14.07 -5.71 6.29
CA LEU A 50 13.27 -6.45 5.30
C LEU A 50 13.91 -6.39 3.91
N ILE A 51 14.39 -5.23 3.46
CA ILE A 51 15.09 -5.04 2.18
C ILE A 51 16.32 -5.95 2.12
N LYS A 52 17.16 -5.96 3.18
CA LYS A 52 18.37 -6.78 3.22
C LYS A 52 18.05 -8.27 3.16
N ARG A 53 17.09 -8.74 3.97
CA ARG A 53 16.68 -10.16 3.97
C ARG A 53 16.07 -10.57 2.63
N SER A 54 15.22 -9.74 2.06
CA SER A 54 14.58 -9.99 0.76
C SER A 54 15.61 -10.03 -0.37
N GLY A 55 16.51 -9.05 -0.43
CA GLY A 55 17.57 -9.00 -1.44
C GLY A 55 18.54 -10.18 -1.35
N LYS A 56 18.93 -10.57 -0.13
CA LYS A 56 19.75 -11.77 0.10
C LYS A 56 19.06 -13.02 -0.42
N LEU A 57 17.81 -13.27 -0.02
CA LEU A 57 17.07 -14.46 -0.43
C LEU A 57 16.86 -14.47 -1.96
N ALA A 58 16.52 -13.33 -2.56
CA ALA A 58 16.36 -13.21 -4.00
C ALA A 58 17.65 -13.58 -4.77
N ALA A 59 18.80 -13.12 -4.29
CA ALA A 59 20.09 -13.50 -4.88
C ALA A 59 20.37 -15.00 -4.73
N GLU A 60 20.08 -15.58 -3.56
CA GLU A 60 20.24 -17.03 -3.32
C GLU A 60 19.35 -17.88 -4.24
N MET A 61 18.08 -17.48 -4.45
CA MET A 61 17.16 -18.18 -5.36
C MET A 61 17.60 -18.05 -6.82
N ALA A 62 18.04 -16.84 -7.22
CA ALA A 62 18.55 -16.61 -8.57
C ALA A 62 19.79 -17.46 -8.88
N LEU A 63 20.72 -17.60 -7.92
CA LEU A 63 21.90 -18.47 -8.08
C LEU A 63 21.54 -19.96 -8.21
N LYS A 64 20.41 -20.38 -7.65
CA LYS A 64 19.87 -21.74 -7.78
C LYS A 64 19.05 -21.95 -9.08
N GLY A 65 18.80 -20.88 -9.84
CA GLY A 65 17.95 -20.93 -11.02
C GLY A 65 16.45 -21.03 -10.72
N GLU A 66 16.03 -20.71 -9.49
CA GLU A 66 14.63 -20.75 -9.08
C GLU A 66 13.93 -19.42 -9.44
N SER A 67 12.76 -19.51 -10.08
CA SER A 67 12.01 -18.36 -10.59
C SER A 67 10.80 -18.03 -9.70
N GLY A 68 10.59 -16.74 -9.42
CA GLY A 68 9.45 -16.26 -8.63
C GLY A 68 9.70 -14.85 -8.07
N VAL A 69 8.83 -14.42 -7.15
CA VAL A 69 8.96 -13.16 -6.42
C VAL A 69 9.28 -13.46 -4.96
N VAL A 70 10.36 -12.87 -4.44
CA VAL A 70 10.62 -12.92 -3.00
C VAL A 70 9.73 -11.92 -2.27
N GLY A 71 8.99 -12.39 -1.28
CA GLY A 71 8.09 -11.56 -0.49
C GLY A 71 7.60 -12.27 0.77
N LEU A 72 6.93 -11.51 1.65
CA LEU A 72 6.19 -12.05 2.78
C LEU A 72 4.87 -12.61 2.24
N ASP A 73 4.65 -13.91 2.37
CA ASP A 73 3.43 -14.57 1.86
C ASP A 73 2.39 -14.68 2.97
N GLU A 74 1.28 -13.95 2.83
CA GLU A 74 0.15 -14.03 3.77
C GLU A 74 -0.45 -15.45 3.84
N ASN A 75 -0.39 -16.23 2.75
CA ASN A 75 -0.87 -17.62 2.75
C ASN A 75 0.10 -18.57 3.47
N ASN A 76 1.30 -18.09 3.79
CA ASN A 76 2.34 -18.81 4.50
C ASN A 76 2.77 -18.04 5.76
N GLN A 77 1.81 -17.57 6.56
CA GLN A 77 2.05 -16.96 7.87
C GLN A 77 3.00 -15.75 7.83
N GLU A 78 2.95 -14.95 6.76
CA GLU A 78 3.83 -13.79 6.54
C GLU A 78 5.32 -14.14 6.52
N GLN A 79 5.66 -15.40 6.21
CA GLN A 79 7.05 -15.81 6.09
C GLN A 79 7.65 -15.32 4.77
N LEU A 80 8.91 -14.91 4.84
CA LEU A 80 9.68 -14.53 3.67
C LEU A 80 10.04 -15.78 2.85
N GLY A 81 9.61 -15.82 1.59
CA GLY A 81 9.85 -16.96 0.71
C GLY A 81 9.80 -16.59 -0.76
N LEU A 82 10.02 -17.58 -1.63
CA LEU A 82 9.87 -17.45 -3.08
C LEU A 82 8.43 -17.79 -3.48
N ILE A 83 7.72 -16.82 -4.03
CA ILE A 83 6.31 -16.92 -4.42
C ILE A 83 6.24 -17.14 -5.93
N ASP A 84 5.53 -18.18 -6.35
CA ASP A 84 5.27 -18.47 -7.76
C ASP A 84 4.46 -17.33 -8.41
N PHE A 85 4.85 -16.91 -9.62
CA PHE A 85 4.17 -15.88 -10.38
C PHE A 85 2.68 -16.19 -10.61
N GLU A 86 2.30 -17.46 -10.77
CA GLU A 86 0.90 -17.87 -10.98
C GLU A 86 -0.01 -17.52 -9.78
N LYS A 87 0.59 -17.35 -8.60
CA LYS A 87 -0.13 -16.95 -7.38
C LYS A 87 -0.30 -15.43 -7.26
N ILE A 88 0.44 -14.64 -8.04
CA ILE A 88 0.47 -13.17 -7.92
C ILE A 88 -0.51 -12.57 -8.91
N LYS A 89 -1.60 -12.00 -8.37
CA LYS A 89 -2.66 -11.36 -9.16
C LYS A 89 -3.03 -10.00 -8.57
N GLY A 90 -3.37 -9.07 -9.45
CA GLY A 90 -3.95 -7.79 -9.05
C GLY A 90 -5.41 -7.93 -8.60
N GLY A 91 -5.95 -6.88 -7.98
CA GLY A 91 -7.37 -6.81 -7.64
C GLY A 91 -7.78 -7.58 -6.38
N LYS A 92 -6.83 -7.92 -5.51
CA LYS A 92 -7.15 -8.47 -4.18
C LYS A 92 -8.06 -7.49 -3.43
N PRO A 93 -9.27 -7.90 -3.00
CA PRO A 93 -10.15 -7.01 -2.26
C PRO A 93 -9.55 -6.70 -0.89
N PHE A 94 -9.78 -5.48 -0.42
CA PHE A 94 -9.45 -5.12 0.95
C PHE A 94 -10.34 -5.90 1.93
N ASP A 95 -9.73 -6.56 2.90
CA ASP A 95 -10.47 -7.24 3.97
C ASP A 95 -10.91 -6.23 5.04
N TYR A 96 -12.16 -5.81 4.99
CA TYR A 96 -12.74 -4.91 5.99
C TYR A 96 -13.01 -5.58 7.34
N SER A 97 -12.78 -6.89 7.48
CA SER A 97 -12.94 -7.59 8.74
C SER A 97 -11.74 -7.40 9.69
N GLN A 98 -10.63 -6.85 9.18
CA GLN A 98 -9.37 -6.63 9.88
C GLN A 98 -9.56 -5.87 11.20
N LYS A 99 -8.90 -6.37 12.26
CA LYS A 99 -9.06 -5.82 13.61
C LYS A 99 -8.66 -4.36 13.70
N TRP A 100 -7.50 -4.00 13.12
CA TRP A 100 -7.01 -2.61 13.11
C TRP A 100 -7.99 -1.69 12.36
N TYR A 101 -8.61 -2.17 11.28
CA TYR A 101 -9.56 -1.39 10.50
C TYR A 101 -10.86 -1.16 11.27
N LYS A 102 -11.40 -2.18 11.94
CA LYS A 102 -12.55 -2.03 12.84
C LYS A 102 -12.27 -1.11 14.01
N ASN A 103 -11.05 -1.13 14.54
CA ASN A 103 -10.63 -0.22 15.60
C ASN A 103 -10.58 1.23 15.09
N LEU A 104 -9.97 1.46 13.92
CA LEU A 104 -9.96 2.77 13.27
C LEU A 104 -11.38 3.32 13.08
N LEU A 105 -12.32 2.50 12.58
CA LEU A 105 -13.73 2.91 12.43
C LEU A 105 -14.34 3.38 13.75
N LYS A 106 -14.11 2.64 14.84
CA LYS A 106 -14.59 3.04 16.18
C LYS A 106 -13.94 4.35 16.65
N GLU A 107 -12.63 4.51 16.44
CA GLU A 107 -11.88 5.71 16.84
C GLU A 107 -12.37 6.97 16.12
N ILE A 108 -12.79 6.86 14.86
CA ILE A 108 -13.37 7.98 14.09
C ILE A 108 -14.89 8.13 14.28
N GLY A 109 -15.49 7.40 15.23
CA GLY A 109 -16.90 7.56 15.60
C GLY A 109 -17.91 6.81 14.71
N HIS A 110 -17.46 5.90 13.85
CA HIS A 110 -18.37 4.96 13.16
C HIS A 110 -18.82 3.88 14.15
N LYS A 111 -20.15 3.71 14.28
CA LYS A 111 -20.78 2.67 15.09
C LYS A 111 -20.90 1.36 14.33
#